data_AF-A0A382WIN9-F1
#
_entry.id   AF-A0A382WIN9-F1
#
_cell.length_a   1.000
_cell.length_b   1.000
_cell.length_c   1.000
_cell.angle_alpha   90.00
_cell.angle_beta   90.00
_cell.angle_gamma   90.00
#
_symmetry.space_group_name_H-M   'P 1'
#
loop_
_entity.id
_entity.type
_entity.pdbx_description
1 polymer ?
#
loop_
_entity_poly.entity_id
_entity_poly.type
_entity_poly.pdbx_seq_one_letter_code
_entity_poly.pdbx_strand_id
1 'polypeptide(L)'
;LHEWHPKLNGDSSPEDVHLASRQKIVWKGIDSPDHVFIRDVRERQQQFRELSEEVEQILRSNRDAPEYIIEKLCTIMSGNRSQRI
;
A
#
# COMPACT_ATOMS: atom_id res chain seq x y z
N LEU A 1 -5.66 -2.43 2.32
CA LEU A 1 -6.80 -3.32 2.67
C LEU A 1 -7.48 -3.94 1.45
N HIS A 2 -7.70 -3.21 0.35
CA HIS A 2 -8.41 -3.75 -0.84
C HIS A 2 -7.77 -4.97 -1.51
N GLU A 3 -6.46 -5.13 -1.38
CA GLU A 3 -5.70 -6.22 -2.02
C GLU A 3 -5.65 -7.51 -1.19
N TRP A 4 -6.12 -7.51 0.06
CA TRP A 4 -6.16 -8.76 0.84
C TRP A 4 -7.11 -9.76 0.18
N HIS A 5 -6.71 -11.02 0.03
CA HIS A 5 -7.60 -12.06 -0.51
C HIS A 5 -8.42 -12.72 0.62
N PRO A 6 -9.67 -12.31 0.89
CA PRO A 6 -10.42 -12.75 2.07
C PRO A 6 -10.64 -14.26 2.09
N LYS A 7 -10.99 -14.86 0.94
CA LYS A 7 -11.29 -16.30 0.88
C LYS A 7 -10.04 -17.20 0.96
N LEU A 8 -8.88 -16.73 0.48
CA LEU A 8 -7.67 -17.57 0.39
C LEU A 8 -6.80 -17.45 1.64
N ASN A 9 -6.96 -16.38 2.42
CA ASN A 9 -6.31 -16.22 3.71
C ASN A 9 -7.15 -16.78 4.89
N GLY A 10 -8.33 -17.34 4.60
CA GLY A 10 -9.23 -17.94 5.60
C GLY A 10 -9.74 -16.90 6.60
N ASP A 11 -9.64 -17.21 7.89
CA ASP A 11 -10.10 -16.33 8.98
C ASP A 11 -9.12 -15.21 9.33
N SER A 12 -7.92 -15.19 8.70
CA SER A 12 -6.95 -14.12 8.94
C SER A 12 -7.44 -12.82 8.33
N SER A 13 -7.50 -11.78 9.16
CA SER A 13 -7.80 -10.42 8.73
C SER A 13 -6.52 -9.58 8.64
N PRO A 14 -6.53 -8.48 7.86
CA PRO A 14 -5.42 -7.55 7.83
C PRO A 14 -5.08 -6.95 9.20
N GLU A 15 -6.06 -6.73 10.07
CA GLU A 15 -5.83 -6.20 11.42
C GLU A 15 -5.10 -7.18 12.35
N ASP A 16 -5.13 -8.48 12.05
CA ASP A 16 -4.40 -9.50 12.83
C ASP A 16 -2.89 -9.54 12.51
N VAL A 17 -2.44 -8.87 11.45
CA VAL A 17 -1.09 -9.03 10.92
C VAL A 17 -0.27 -7.74 11.00
N HIS A 18 0.79 -7.79 11.81
CA HIS A 18 1.71 -6.66 11.95
C HIS A 18 2.40 -6.33 10.62
N LEU A 19 2.58 -5.04 10.34
CA LEU A 19 3.13 -4.53 9.06
C LEU A 19 4.57 -5.00 8.77
N ALA A 20 5.34 -5.34 9.80
CA ALA A 20 6.69 -5.87 9.67
C ALA A 20 6.74 -7.41 9.58
N SER A 21 5.59 -8.08 9.56
CA SER A 21 5.49 -9.54 9.52
C SER A 21 6.08 -10.12 8.24
N ARG A 22 6.81 -11.23 8.39
CA ARG A 22 7.26 -12.07 7.27
C ARG A 22 6.24 -13.16 6.91
N GLN A 23 5.03 -13.10 7.48
CA GLN A 23 3.94 -14.00 7.13
C GLN A 23 3.57 -13.81 5.67
N LYS A 24 3.53 -14.93 4.94
CA LYS A 24 3.11 -14.96 3.54
C LYS A 24 1.59 -14.92 3.46
N ILE A 25 1.09 -13.93 2.74
CA ILE A 25 -0.33 -13.66 2.53
C ILE A 25 -0.63 -13.76 1.05
N VAL A 26 -1.84 -14.18 0.71
CA VAL A 26 -2.35 -14.13 -0.66
C VAL A 26 -2.97 -12.76 -0.90
N TRP A 27 -2.44 -12.07 -1.91
CA TRP A 27 -2.89 -10.76 -2.35
C TRP A 27 -3.59 -10.86 -3.70
N LYS A 28 -4.58 -9.98 -3.93
CA LYS A 28 -5.22 -9.75 -5.22
C LYS A 28 -4.53 -8.60 -5.93
N GLY A 29 -4.39 -8.70 -7.25
CA GLY A 29 -3.96 -7.61 -8.11
C GLY A 29 -4.95 -6.45 -8.08
N ILE A 30 -4.43 -5.22 -8.18
CA ILE A 30 -5.25 -4.01 -8.28
C ILE A 30 -6.02 -4.00 -9.60
N ASP A 31 -5.39 -4.43 -10.69
CA ASP A 31 -5.95 -4.35 -12.04
C ASP A 31 -6.92 -5.49 -12.37
N SER A 32 -6.80 -6.62 -11.66
CA SER A 32 -7.66 -7.78 -11.87
C SER A 32 -7.78 -8.63 -10.60
N PRO A 33 -9.01 -8.99 -10.18
CA PRO A 33 -9.24 -9.86 -9.03
C PRO A 33 -8.78 -11.30 -9.25
N ASP A 34 -8.62 -11.72 -10.52
CA ASP A 34 -8.14 -13.06 -10.88
C ASP A 34 -6.62 -13.17 -10.79
N HIS A 35 -5.92 -12.04 -10.80
CA HIS A 35 -4.49 -12.01 -10.54
C HIS A 35 -4.27 -12.16 -9.03
N VAL A 36 -3.70 -13.28 -8.61
CA VAL A 36 -3.32 -13.53 -7.22
C VAL A 36 -1.84 -13.79 -7.09
N PHE A 37 -1.24 -13.29 -6.01
CA PHE A 37 0.18 -13.48 -5.73
C PHE A 37 0.44 -13.66 -4.24
N ILE A 38 1.48 -14.43 -3.93
CA ILE A 38 1.90 -14.70 -2.54
C ILE A 38 3.13 -13.85 -2.23
N ARG A 39 3.01 -12.98 -1.24
CA ARG A 39 4.10 -12.10 -0.76
C ARG A 39 3.99 -11.98 0.75
N ASP A 40 5.12 -11.73 1.41
CA ASP A 40 5.06 -11.39 2.82
C ASP A 40 4.62 -9.93 3.06
N VAL A 41 4.01 -9.68 4.21
CA VAL A 41 3.44 -8.36 4.56
C VAL A 41 4.51 -7.28 4.56
N ARG A 42 5.69 -7.56 5.12
CA ARG A 42 6.79 -6.60 5.17
C ARG A 42 7.23 -6.16 3.78
N GLU A 43 7.41 -7.10 2.86
CA GLU A 43 7.80 -6.81 1.47
C GLU A 43 6.70 -6.01 0.76
N ARG A 44 5.43 -6.40 0.91
CA ARG A 44 4.30 -5.68 0.31
C ARG A 44 4.23 -4.22 0.79
N GLN A 45 4.49 -4.00 2.08
CA GLN A 45 4.55 -2.66 2.69
C GLN A 45 5.73 -1.85 2.18
N GLN A 46 6.89 -2.48 1.97
CA GLN A 46 8.07 -1.81 1.44
C GLN A 46 7.83 -1.33 0.00
N GLN A 47 7.24 -2.16 -0.86
CA GLN A 47 6.89 -1.77 -2.23
C GLN A 47 5.94 -0.57 -2.27
N PHE A 48 4.95 -0.51 -1.37
CA PHE A 48 4.04 0.63 -1.29
C PHE A 48 4.78 1.92 -0.89
N ARG A 49 5.74 1.84 0.04
CA ARG A 49 6.56 3.00 0.43
C ARG A 49 7.38 3.52 -0.74
N GLU A 50 8.06 2.64 -1.47
CA GLU A 50 8.89 3.00 -2.62
C GLU A 50 8.07 3.70 -3.71
N LEU A 51 6.91 3.14 -4.05
CA LEU A 51 5.98 3.77 -4.99
C LEU A 51 5.48 5.12 -4.49
N SER A 52 5.20 5.25 -3.19
CA SER A 52 4.74 6.53 -2.61
C SER A 52 5.83 7.60 -2.68
N GLU A 53 7.09 7.24 -2.37
CA GLU A 53 8.24 8.15 -2.45
C GLU A 53 8.50 8.59 -3.90
N GLU A 54 8.39 7.69 -4.87
CA GLU A 54 8.51 8.01 -6.29
C GLU A 54 7.43 9.00 -6.74
N VAL A 55 6.17 8.75 -6.36
CA VAL A 55 5.05 9.66 -6.67
C VAL A 55 5.24 11.03 -6.01
N GLU A 56 5.67 11.08 -4.74
CA GLU A 56 5.98 12.34 -4.06
C GLU A 56 7.09 13.13 -4.80
N GLN A 57 8.13 12.45 -5.29
CA GLN A 57 9.20 13.10 -6.07
C GLN A 57 8.69 13.64 -7.41
N ILE A 58 7.86 12.89 -8.13
CA ILE A 58 7.26 13.31 -9.40
C ILE A 58 6.39 14.55 -9.20
N LEU A 59 5.53 14.53 -8.18
CA LEU A 59 4.63 15.65 -7.88
C LEU A 59 5.40 16.92 -7.53
N ARG A 60 6.44 16.82 -6.69
CA ARG A 60 7.28 17.96 -6.30
C ARG A 60 8.13 18.51 -7.46
N SER A 61 8.43 17.68 -8.45
CA SER A 61 9.18 18.09 -9.65
C SER A 61 8.29 18.73 -10.70
N ASN A 62 6.96 18.60 -10.60
CA ASN A 62 6.01 19.18 -11.52
C ASN A 62 5.75 20.66 -11.19
N ARG A 63 6.35 21.57 -11.99
CA ARG A 63 6.20 23.02 -11.82
C ARG A 63 4.80 23.55 -12.14
N ASP A 64 4.00 22.77 -12.87
CA ASP A 64 2.65 23.14 -13.28
C ASP A 64 1.58 22.60 -12.32
N ALA A 65 1.96 21.73 -11.38
CA ALA A 65 1.04 21.16 -10.40
C ALA A 65 0.73 22.20 -9.30
N PRO A 66 -0.56 22.53 -9.06
CA PRO A 66 -0.94 23.37 -7.93
C PRO A 66 -0.52 22.74 -6.60
N GLU A 67 0.10 23.52 -5.71
CA GLU A 67 0.63 23.06 -4.42
C GLU A 67 -0.42 22.34 -3.57
N TYR A 68 -1.68 22.80 -3.59
CA TYR A 68 -2.77 22.17 -2.84
C TYR A 68 -3.07 20.73 -3.32
N ILE A 69 -2.80 20.41 -4.59
CA ILE A 69 -2.94 19.04 -5.12
C ILE A 69 -1.79 18.18 -4.61
N ILE A 70 -0.56 18.71 -4.63
CA ILE A 70 0.63 18.03 -4.11
C ILE A 70 0.42 17.70 -2.62
N GLU A 71 -0.05 18.67 -1.83
CA GLU A 71 -0.32 18.48 -0.40
C GLU A 71 -1.41 17.44 -0.15
N LYS A 72 -2.56 17.54 -0.83
CA LYS A 72 -3.64 16.55 -0.69
C LYS A 72 -3.18 15.13 -1.03
N LEU A 73 -2.42 14.95 -2.10
CA LEU A 73 -1.90 13.65 -2.50
C LEU A 73 -0.86 13.13 -1.49
N CYS A 74 0.07 13.98 -1.03
CA CYS A 74 1.02 13.63 0.03
C CYS A 74 0.30 13.20 1.31
N THR A 75 -0.79 13.87 1.71
CA THR A 75 -1.59 13.50 2.88
C THR A 75 -2.26 12.14 2.69
N ILE A 76 -2.84 11.84 1.52
CA ILE A 76 -3.45 10.54 1.22
C ILE A 76 -2.41 9.42 1.28
N MET A 77 -1.22 9.63 0.70
CA MET A 77 -0.13 8.65 0.73
C MET A 77 0.43 8.48 2.15
N SER A 78 0.49 9.56 2.94
CA SER A 78 0.97 9.57 4.32
C SER A 78 -0.01 8.99 5.33
N GLY A 79 -1.32 9.04 5.06
CA GLY A 79 -2.37 8.52 5.95
C GLY A 79 -2.27 7.00 6.19
N ASN A 80 -1.60 6.27 5.28
CA ASN A 80 -1.27 4.87 5.48
C ASN A 80 -0.09 4.65 6.46
N ARG A 81 0.66 5.69 6.83
CA ARG A 81 1.73 5.61 7.85
C ARG A 81 1.18 5.55 9.28
N SER A 82 -0.08 5.91 9.50
CA SER A 82 -0.72 5.98 10.83
C SER A 82 -1.15 4.63 11.41
N GLN A 83 -1.02 3.52 10.69
CA GLN A 83 -1.18 2.17 11.27
C GLN A 83 0.05 1.69 12.07
N ARG A 84 0.94 2.63 12.43
CA ARG A 84 2.02 2.44 13.41
C ARG A 84 1.51 2.82 14.80
N ILE A 85 0.60 2.01 15.36
CA ILE A 85 0.33 1.99 16.81
C ILE A 85 0.29 0.53 17.24
#